data_AF-R8I2K1-F1
#
_entry.id   AF-R8I2K1-F1
#
_cell.length_a   1.000
_cell.length_b   1.000
_cell.length_c   1.000
_cell.angle_alpha   90.00
_cell.angle_beta   90.00
_cell.angle_gamma   90.00
#
_symmetry.space_group_name_H-M   'P 1'
#
loop_
_entity.id
_entity.type
_entity.pdbx_description
1 polymer ?
#
loop_
_entity_poly.entity_id
_entity_poly.type
_entity_poly.pdbx_seq_one_letter_code
_entity_poly.pdbx_strand_id
1 'polypeptide(L)' 'MLLRQEVERRKLAIIRKLLGFGLSEINGRTLDQLTLTQLEGVLIASLQVLEGTHDAKATNNL' A
#
# COMPACT_ATOMS: atom_id res chain seq x y z
N MET A 1 5.83 19.08 16.78
CA MET A 1 5.03 17.86 16.47
C MET A 1 5.78 17.02 15.43
N LEU A 2 6.59 16.05 15.86
CA LEU A 2 7.41 15.22 14.96
C LEU A 2 6.68 13.96 14.48
N LEU A 3 5.83 13.38 15.34
CA LEU A 3 5.15 12.11 15.08
C LEU A 3 4.23 12.17 13.85
N ARG A 4 3.41 13.24 13.74
CA ARG A 4 2.49 13.40 12.62
C ARG A 4 3.24 13.53 11.28
N GLN A 5 4.34 14.28 11.27
CA GLN A 5 5.14 14.45 10.07
C GLN A 5 5.85 13.15 9.67
N GLU A 6 6.32 12.37 10.64
CA GLU A 6 6.93 11.05 10.37
C GLU A 6 5.92 10.07 9.76
N VAL A 7 4.69 10.07 10.28
CA VAL A 7 3.60 9.25 9.72
C VAL A 7 3.31 9.65 8.27
N GLU A 8 3.18 10.94 7.96
CA GLU A 8 2.93 11.40 6.59
C GLU A 8 4.10 11.10 5.64
N ARG A 9 5.35 11.23 6.11
CA ARG A 9 6.53 10.84 5.33
C ARG A 9 6.50 9.36 4.96
N ARG A 10 6.17 8.49 5.93
CA ARG A 10 6.10 7.05 5.72
C ARG A 10 4.94 6.68 4.80
N LYS A 11 3.76 7.31 4.95
CA LYS A 11 2.64 7.16 4.03
C LYS A 11 3.07 7.47 2.59
N LEU A 12 3.69 8.63 2.38
CA LEU A 12 4.12 9.06 1.04
C LEU A 12 5.13 8.09 0.41
N ALA A 13 6.09 7.58 1.19
CA ALA A 13 7.08 6.63 0.71
C ALA A 13 6.42 5.32 0.23
N ILE A 14 5.42 4.83 0.95
CA ILE A 14 4.67 3.62 0.57
C ILE A 14 3.81 3.87 -0.67
N ILE A 15 3.08 4.98 -0.71
CA ILE A 15 2.24 5.35 -1.87
C ILE A 15 3.08 5.37 -3.16
N ARG A 16 4.29 5.95 -3.13
CA ARG A 16 5.19 5.97 -4.30
C ARG A 16 5.61 4.58 -4.76
N LYS A 17 5.86 3.64 -3.83
CA LYS A 17 6.18 2.25 -4.17
C LYS A 17 4.98 1.55 -4.82
N LEU A 18 3.79 1.71 -4.23
CA LEU A 18 2.56 1.14 -4.76
C LEU A 18 2.23 1.68 -6.16
N LEU A 19 2.40 2.98 -6.39
CA LEU A 19 2.29 3.59 -7.71
C LEU A 19 3.32 3.00 -8.70
N GLY A 20 4.55 2.74 -8.24
CA GLY A 20 5.58 2.06 -9.04
C GLY A 20 5.22 0.61 -9.40
N PHE A 21 4.35 -0.04 -8.61
CA PHE A 21 3.76 -1.34 -8.94
C PHE A 21 2.49 -1.25 -9.80
N GLY A 22 2.08 -0.04 -10.21
CA GLY A 22 0.88 0.19 -11.01
C GLY A 22 -0.42 0.29 -10.20
N LEU A 23 -0.34 0.29 -8.86
CA LEU A 23 -1.51 0.45 -7.99
C LEU A 23 -1.80 1.94 -7.79
N SER A 24 -2.98 2.39 -8.22
CA SER A 24 -3.47 3.76 -8.03
C SER A 24 -4.64 3.84 -7.05
N GLU A 25 -5.37 2.74 -6.87
CA GLU A 25 -6.52 2.62 -5.99
C GLU A 25 -6.67 1.19 -5.44
N ILE A 26 -7.35 1.06 -4.30
CA ILE A 26 -7.72 -0.20 -3.65
C ILE A 26 -9.17 -0.08 -3.18
N ASN A 27 -10.03 -1.01 -3.58
CA ASN A 27 -11.48 -1.00 -3.30
C ASN A 27 -12.17 0.33 -3.62
N GLY A 28 -11.82 0.93 -4.77
CA GLY A 28 -12.38 2.22 -5.19
C GLY A 28 -11.96 3.42 -4.33
N ARG A 29 -10.93 3.27 -3.49
CA ARG A 29 -10.31 4.36 -2.72
C ARG A 29 -8.90 4.62 -3.23
N THR A 30 -8.54 5.88 -3.38
CA THR A 30 -7.18 6.28 -3.73
C THR A 30 -6.23 6.01 -2.56
N LEU A 31 -4.96 5.78 -2.86
CA LEU A 31 -3.98 5.39 -1.83
C LEU A 31 -3.79 6.44 -0.72
N ASP A 32 -4.04 7.72 -0.97
CA ASP A 32 -3.92 8.78 0.05
C ASP A 32 -4.99 8.68 1.15
N GLN A 33 -6.16 8.13 0.80
CA GLN A 33 -7.29 7.90 1.71
C GLN A 33 -7.06 6.73 2.66
N LEU A 34 -6.05 5.90 2.40
CA LEU A 34 -5.70 4.77 3.25
C LEU A 34 -4.91 5.22 4.48
N THR A 35 -5.14 4.52 5.58
CA THR A 35 -4.31 4.66 6.78
C THR A 35 -2.91 4.08 6.53
N LEU A 36 -1.93 4.49 7.34
CA LEU A 36 -0.56 3.98 7.22
C LEU A 36 -0.51 2.44 7.31
N THR A 37 -1.24 1.84 8.26
CA THR A 37 -1.28 0.38 8.44
C THR A 37 -1.91 -0.34 7.24
N GLN A 38 -2.95 0.24 6.62
CA GLN A 38 -3.53 -0.33 5.40
C GLN A 38 -2.55 -0.25 4.23
N LEU A 39 -1.86 0.88 4.06
CA LEU A 39 -0.82 1.03 3.04
C LEU A 39 0.30 0.01 3.22
N GLU A 40 0.74 -0.24 4.45
CA GLU A 40 1.74 -1.27 4.75
C GLU A 40 1.24 -2.67 4.41
N GLY A 41 -0.02 -2.99 4.73
CA GLY A 41 -0.63 -4.28 4.36
C GLY A 41 -0.70 -4.50 2.85
N VAL A 42 -1.12 -3.49 2.09
CA VAL A 42 -1.15 -3.54 0.62
C VAL A 42 0.25 -3.70 0.05
N LEU A 43 1.25 -3.00 0.60
CA LEU A 43 2.64 -3.11 0.16
C LEU A 43 3.20 -4.51 0.37
N ILE A 44 2.97 -5.11 1.55
CA ILE A 44 3.41 -6.48 1.85
C ILE A 44 2.75 -7.47 0.90
N ALA A 45 1.42 -7.38 0.71
CA ALA A 45 0.71 -8.27 -0.20
C ALA A 45 1.23 -8.13 -1.65
N SER A 46 1.49 -6.90 -2.10
CA SER A 46 2.04 -6.64 -3.43
C SER A 46 3.43 -7.27 -3.61
N LEU A 47 4.28 -7.19 -2.60
CA LEU A 47 5.61 -7.82 -2.61
C LEU A 47 5.51 -9.35 -2.61
N GLN A 48 4.61 -9.92 -1.80
CA GLN A 48 4.40 -11.38 -1.75
C GLN A 48 3.94 -11.94 -3.10
N VAL A 49 3.07 -11.22 -3.82
CA VAL A 49 2.64 -11.57 -5.18
C VAL A 49 3.82 -11.48 -6.15
N LEU A 50 4.64 -10.42 -6.07
CA LEU A 50 5.82 -10.26 -6.92
C LEU A 50 6.87 -11.35 -6.70
N GLU A 51 7.06 -11.77 -5.44
CA GLU A 51 7.94 -12.89 -5.07
C GLU A 51 7.35 -14.26 -5.46
N GLY A 52 6.13 -14.32 -5.97
CA GLY A 52 5.45 -15.56 -6.35
C GLY A 52 5.01 -16.41 -5.15
N THR A 53 4.99 -15.84 -3.95
CA THR A 53 4.62 -16.54 -2.71
C THR A 53 3.11 -16.59 -2.49
N HIS A 54 2.35 -15.69 -3.13
CA HIS A 54 0.89 -15.59 -3.03
C HIS A 54 0.26 -15.31 -4.40
N ASP A 55 -0.93 -15.87 -4.64
CA ASP A 55 -1.70 -15.62 -5.86
C ASP A 55 -2.36 -14.23 -5.82
N ALA A 56 -2.22 -13.45 -6.90
CA ALA A 56 -2.82 -12.10 -7.03
C ALA A 56 -4.35 -12.11 -6.89
N LYS A 57 -4.99 -13.27 -7.06
CA LYS A 57 -6.43 -13.43 -6.87
C LYS A 57 -6.87 -13.26 -5.41
N ALA A 58 -5.94 -13.34 -4.44
CA ALA A 58 -6.23 -13.19 -3.01
C ALA A 58 -6.38 -11.72 -2.55
N THR A 59 -5.88 -10.74 -3.31
CA THR A 59 -5.87 -9.32 -2.90
C THR A 59 -7.16 -8.56 -3.22
N ASN A 60 -8.11 -9.15 -3.96
CA ASN A 60 -9.40 -8.54 -4.32
C ASN A 60 -10.47 -8.64 -3.19
N ASN A 61 -10.09 -9.09 -2.00
CA ASN A 61 -11.02 -9.25 -0.86
C ASN A 61 -10.59 -8.50 0.41
N LEU A 62 -9.61 -7.59 0.33
CA LEU A 62 -9.17 -6.73 1.44
C LEU A 62 -9.54 -5.28 1.16
#